data_AF-A0A9P4UB68-F1
#
_entry.id   AF-A0A9P4UB68-F1
#
_cell.length_a   1.000
_cell.length_b   1.000
_cell.length_c   1.000
_cell.angle_alpha   90.00
_cell.angle_beta   90.00
_cell.angle_gamma   90.00
#
_symmetry.space_group_name_H-M   'P 1'
#
loop_
_entity.id
_entity.type
_entity.pdbx_description
1 polymer ?
#
loop_
_entity_poly.entity_id
_entity_poly.type
_entity_poly.pdbx_seq_one_letter_code
_entity_poly.pdbx_strand_id
1 'polypeptide(L)'
;MPNTIEINEHSLPITRNLCNALQYLFERNERRLWIDAICINQQDDVERGKQVGLMGRIYSWAKKVVVWLGHHADNSELAMDFLALLAAGPGETDRLEWLLKLCEPEYSYHWKSFHALLHRNWWKRAWVIQEAVLA
;
A
#
# COMPACT_ATOMS: atom_id res chain seq x y z
N MET A 1 24.83 -0.68 -4.56
CA MET A 1 24.55 -0.05 -5.87
C MET A 1 23.26 0.75 -5.72
N PRO A 2 23.19 2.03 -6.11
CA PRO A 2 21.91 2.74 -6.14
C PRO A 2 20.99 2.07 -7.15
N ASN A 3 19.71 1.94 -6.81
CA ASN A 3 18.72 1.49 -7.79
C ASN A 3 18.36 2.73 -8.62
N THR A 4 18.45 2.62 -9.94
CA THR A 4 18.22 3.73 -10.87
C THR A 4 17.20 3.31 -11.90
N ILE A 5 16.34 4.23 -12.31
CA ILE A 5 15.43 4.06 -13.44
C ILE A 5 15.72 5.13 -14.50
N GLU A 6 15.40 4.83 -15.75
CA GLU A 6 15.53 5.75 -16.86
C GLU A 6 14.17 6.37 -17.20
N ILE A 7 14.13 7.70 -17.29
CA ILE A 7 12.93 8.47 -17.64
C ILE A 7 13.35 9.53 -18.65
N ASN A 8 12.80 9.47 -19.88
CA ASN A 8 13.14 10.39 -20.96
C ASN A 8 14.67 10.60 -21.11
N GLU A 9 15.44 9.50 -21.15
CA GLU A 9 16.91 9.51 -21.28
C GLU A 9 17.68 10.04 -20.05
N HIS A 10 16.98 10.33 -18.95
CA HIS A 10 17.59 10.72 -17.69
C HIS A 10 17.57 9.59 -16.66
N SER A 11 18.71 9.37 -16.02
CA SER A 11 18.84 8.44 -14.90
C SER A 11 18.38 9.06 -13.59
N LEU A 12 17.33 8.50 -12.98
CA LEU A 12 16.80 8.92 -11.69
C LEU A 12 17.11 7.88 -10.62
N PRO A 13 17.89 8.22 -9.57
CA PRO A 13 18.09 7.33 -8.43
C PRO A 13 16.80 7.20 -7.62
N ILE A 14 16.48 5.97 -7.23
CA ILE A 14 15.29 5.64 -6.45
C ILE A 14 15.64 4.76 -5.25
N THR A 15 14.75 4.77 -4.26
CA THR A 15 14.90 3.90 -3.09
C THR A 15 14.78 2.43 -3.50
N ARG A 16 15.39 1.52 -2.73
CA ARG A 16 15.23 0.08 -2.94
C ARG A 16 13.78 -0.38 -2.84
N ASN A 17 13.00 0.24 -1.94
CA ASN A 17 11.59 -0.08 -1.80
C ASN A 17 10.81 0.27 -3.08
N LEU A 18 11.04 1.45 -3.66
CA LEU A 18 10.41 1.86 -4.90
C LEU A 18 10.86 0.98 -6.08
N CYS A 19 12.14 0.64 -6.17
CA CYS A 19 12.65 -0.24 -7.21
C CYS A 19 11.95 -1.61 -7.20
N ASN A 20 11.85 -2.25 -6.03
CA ASN A 20 11.15 -3.51 -5.88
C ASN A 20 9.66 -3.41 -6.28
N ALA A 21 8.99 -2.34 -5.85
CA ALA A 21 7.59 -2.10 -6.21
C ALA A 21 7.40 -1.95 -7.72
N LEU A 22 8.29 -1.19 -8.38
CA LEU A 22 8.24 -0.98 -9.83
C LEU A 22 8.48 -2.28 -10.61
N GLN A 23 9.44 -3.11 -10.20
CA GLN A 23 9.68 -4.42 -10.80
C GLN A 23 8.39 -5.25 -10.79
N TYR A 24 7.73 -5.37 -9.64
CA TYR A 24 6.48 -6.12 -9.52
C TYR A 24 5.33 -5.53 -10.35
N LEU A 25 5.22 -4.19 -10.42
CA LEU A 25 4.14 -3.51 -11.14
C LEU A 25 4.28 -3.59 -12.66
N PHE A 26 5.51 -3.53 -13.17
CA PHE A 26 5.80 -3.54 -14.61
C PHE A 26 6.05 -4.93 -15.19
N GLU A 27 6.38 -5.94 -14.36
CA GLU A 27 6.50 -7.34 -14.80
C GLU A 27 5.25 -7.86 -15.51
N ARG A 28 4.08 -7.31 -15.20
CA ARG A 28 2.80 -7.87 -15.64
C ARG A 28 2.16 -7.16 -16.82
N ASN A 29 2.38 -5.86 -17.03
CA ASN A 29 1.76 -5.04 -18.08
C ASN A 29 2.38 -3.64 -18.14
N GLU A 30 2.27 -2.98 -19.29
CA GLU A 30 2.48 -1.53 -19.40
C GLU A 30 1.42 -0.76 -18.61
N ARG A 31 1.85 0.25 -17.84
CA ARG A 31 0.98 1.03 -16.96
C ARG A 31 1.45 2.48 -16.89
N ARG A 32 0.51 3.41 -16.77
CA ARG A 32 0.79 4.79 -16.38
C ARG A 32 0.65 4.89 -14.86
N LEU A 33 1.73 5.25 -14.19
CA LEU A 33 1.78 5.39 -12.74
C LEU A 33 2.11 6.83 -12.38
N TRP A 34 1.44 7.35 -11.36
CA TRP A 34 1.88 8.54 -10.67
C TRP A 34 2.50 8.09 -9.34
N ILE A 35 3.74 8.53 -9.09
CA ILE A 35 4.52 8.19 -7.90
C ILE A 35 5.15 9.49 -7.43
N ASP A 36 4.79 9.94 -6.23
CA ASP A 36 5.24 11.21 -5.64
C ASP A 36 6.77 11.39 -5.66
N ALA A 37 7.53 10.33 -5.36
CA ALA A 37 8.99 10.33 -5.39
C ALA A 37 9.60 10.51 -6.80
N ILE A 38 8.81 10.37 -7.86
CA ILE A 38 9.23 10.49 -9.26
C ILE A 38 8.60 11.74 -9.91
N CYS A 39 7.30 11.94 -9.72
CA CYS A 39 6.51 12.94 -10.42
C CYS A 39 6.54 14.32 -9.76
N ILE A 40 7.04 14.44 -8.53
CA ILE A 40 7.19 15.72 -7.83
C ILE A 40 8.66 16.05 -7.75
N ASN A 41 9.05 17.26 -8.14
CA ASN A 41 10.38 17.74 -7.88
C ASN A 41 10.58 17.96 -6.37
N GLN A 42 11.23 17.02 -5.71
CA GLN A 42 11.47 17.06 -4.27
C GLN A 42 12.46 18.17 -3.86
N GLN A 43 13.16 18.80 -4.80
CA GLN A 43 14.11 19.90 -4.56
C GLN A 43 13.46 21.29 -4.72
N ASP A 44 12.24 21.36 -5.25
CA ASP A 44 11.49 22.61 -5.39
C ASP A 44 10.36 22.65 -4.35
N ASP A 45 10.58 23.40 -3.27
CA ASP A 45 9.59 23.55 -2.20
C ASP A 45 8.27 24.17 -2.66
N VAL A 46 8.30 25.04 -3.68
CA VAL A 46 7.12 25.69 -4.23
C VAL A 46 6.30 24.69 -5.03
N GLU A 47 6.94 23.91 -5.91
CA GLU A 47 6.27 22.83 -6.63
C GLU A 47 5.73 21.78 -5.65
N ARG A 48 6.56 21.33 -4.71
CA ARG A 48 6.19 20.34 -3.71
C ARG A 48 4.96 20.78 -2.91
N GLY A 49 4.92 22.04 -2.46
CA GLY A 49 3.76 22.60 -1.77
C GLY A 49 2.48 22.57 -2.62
N LYS A 50 2.59 22.92 -3.91
CA LYS A 50 1.46 22.85 -4.85
C LYS A 50 1.00 21.40 -5.06
N GLN A 51 1.93 20.46 -5.24
CA GLN A 51 1.62 19.05 -5.45
C GLN A 51 0.96 18.42 -4.22
N VAL A 52 1.44 18.73 -3.02
CA VAL A 52 0.81 18.30 -1.76
C VAL A 52 -0.64 18.79 -1.69
N GLY A 53 -0.90 20.05 -2.07
CA GLY A 53 -2.26 20.58 -2.18
C GLY A 53 -3.15 19.87 -3.22
N LEU A 54 -2.55 19.19 -4.20
CA LEU A 54 -3.25 18.44 -5.25
C LEU A 54 -3.40 16.94 -4.94
N MET A 55 -2.68 16.37 -3.98
CA MET A 55 -2.66 14.92 -3.72
C MET A 55 -4.06 14.33 -3.56
N GLY A 56 -4.95 15.01 -2.83
CA GLY A 56 -6.33 14.53 -2.66
C GLY A 56 -7.09 14.41 -4.00
N ARG A 57 -6.89 15.35 -4.93
CA ARG A 57 -7.46 15.26 -6.28
C ARG A 57 -6.82 14.15 -7.09
N ILE A 58 -5.49 14.03 -7.03
CA ILE A 58 -4.74 12.99 -7.74
C ILE A 58 -5.22 11.60 -7.35
N TYR A 59 -5.36 11.31 -6.05
CA TYR A 59 -5.91 10.03 -5.58
C TYR A 59 -7.35 9.83 -6.05
N SER A 60 -8.21 10.86 -5.91
CA SER A 60 -9.62 10.75 -6.32
C SER A 60 -9.83 10.54 -7.83
N TRP A 61 -8.87 10.97 -8.67
CA TRP A 61 -8.93 10.81 -10.12
C TRP A 61 -8.18 9.57 -10.61
N ALA A 62 -7.44 8.89 -9.72
CA ALA A 62 -6.75 7.67 -10.07
C ALA A 62 -7.77 6.57 -10.38
N LYS A 63 -7.57 5.86 -11.49
CA LYS A 63 -8.41 4.68 -11.80
C LYS A 63 -8.30 3.60 -10.72
N LYS A 64 -7.11 3.48 -10.12
CA LYS A 64 -6.79 2.59 -9.00
C LYS A 64 -5.64 3.19 -8.22
N VAL A 65 -5.69 3.07 -6.90
CA VAL A 65 -4.55 3.30 -6.02
C VAL A 65 -3.95 1.95 -5.65
N VAL A 66 -2.62 1.84 -5.73
CA VAL A 66 -1.91 0.61 -5.34
C VAL A 66 -1.08 0.89 -4.11
N VAL A 67 -1.38 0.15 -3.05
CA VAL A 67 -0.61 0.17 -1.81
C VAL A 67 0.44 -0.93 -1.86
N TRP A 68 1.71 -0.55 -1.86
CA TRP A 68 2.82 -1.50 -1.79
C TRP A 68 3.19 -1.79 -0.32
N LEU A 69 2.81 -2.97 0.15
CA LEU A 69 3.13 -3.44 1.50
C LEU A 69 4.47 -4.18 1.58
N GLY A 70 5.27 -4.22 0.52
CA GLY A 70 6.49 -5.04 0.47
C GLY A 70 6.24 -6.46 -0.02
N HIS A 71 7.31 -7.24 -0.13
CA HIS A 71 7.26 -8.64 -0.58
C HIS A 71 6.45 -9.54 0.37
N HIS A 72 6.10 -10.73 -0.13
CA HIS A 72 5.53 -11.80 0.68
C HIS A 72 6.49 -12.16 1.84
N ALA A 73 5.97 -12.09 3.06
CA ALA A 73 6.69 -12.37 4.30
C ALA A 73 5.68 -12.50 5.45
N ASP A 74 6.06 -13.21 6.52
CA ASP A 74 5.27 -13.33 7.76
C ASP A 74 3.84 -13.89 7.56
N ASN A 75 3.69 -14.78 6.56
CA ASN A 75 2.42 -15.30 6.03
C ASN A 75 1.44 -14.19 5.63
N SER A 76 1.94 -13.20 4.90
CA SER A 76 1.12 -12.09 4.39
C SER A 76 -0.08 -12.51 3.58
N GLU A 77 -0.03 -13.64 2.88
CA GLU A 77 -1.16 -14.24 2.17
C GLU A 77 -2.29 -14.60 3.13
N LEU A 78 -1.98 -15.29 4.25
CA LEU A 78 -2.93 -15.58 5.30
C LEU A 78 -3.48 -14.30 5.94
N ALA A 79 -2.62 -13.30 6.14
CA ALA A 79 -3.05 -12.00 6.66
C ALA A 79 -4.01 -11.26 5.72
N MET A 80 -3.78 -11.33 4.40
CA MET A 80 -4.64 -10.72 3.39
C MET A 80 -5.98 -11.45 3.28
N ASP A 81 -5.98 -12.78 3.33
CA ASP A 81 -7.21 -13.59 3.37
C ASP A 81 -8.02 -13.28 4.63
N PHE A 82 -7.34 -13.16 5.78
CA PHE A 82 -7.99 -12.80 7.03
C PHE A 82 -8.53 -11.36 7.02
N LEU A 83 -7.81 -10.41 6.45
CA LEU A 83 -8.29 -9.04 6.25
C LEU A 83 -9.55 -9.02 5.37
N ALA A 84 -9.59 -9.83 4.31
CA ALA A 84 -10.78 -9.96 3.46
C ALA A 84 -11.99 -10.53 4.24
N LEU A 85 -11.76 -11.54 5.11
CA LEU A 85 -12.78 -12.06 6.01
C LEU A 85 -13.30 -10.99 6.97
N LEU A 86 -12.40 -10.21 7.60
CA LEU A 86 -12.76 -9.13 8.52
C LEU A 86 -13.56 -8.03 7.81
N ALA A 87 -13.18 -7.69 6.58
CA ALA A 87 -13.85 -6.67 5.78
C ALA A 87 -15.25 -7.11 5.31
N ALA A 88 -15.44 -8.41 5.02
CA ALA A 88 -16.75 -8.98 4.70
C ALA A 88 -17.70 -8.95 5.92
N GLY A 89 -17.14 -9.00 7.13
CA GLY A 89 -17.90 -8.93 8.38
C GLY A 89 -18.73 -10.20 8.64
N PRO A 90 -19.73 -10.12 9.54
CA PRO A 90 -20.50 -11.30 9.96
C PRO A 90 -21.51 -11.81 8.91
N GLY A 91 -21.72 -11.07 7.81
CA GLY A 91 -22.81 -11.33 6.87
C GLY A 91 -24.16 -11.24 7.58
N GLU A 92 -24.97 -12.29 7.48
CA GLU A 92 -26.27 -12.43 8.16
C GLU A 92 -26.16 -12.93 9.62
N THR A 93 -24.97 -13.34 10.07
CA THR A 93 -24.72 -13.87 11.42
C THR A 93 -24.81 -12.77 12.48
N ASP A 94 -25.15 -13.13 13.71
CA ASP A 94 -25.04 -12.21 14.84
C ASP A 94 -23.59 -11.73 15.02
N ARG A 95 -23.43 -10.41 15.24
CA ARG A 95 -22.10 -9.78 15.35
C ARG A 95 -21.31 -10.30 16.55
N LEU A 96 -21.96 -10.56 17.68
CA LEU A 96 -21.28 -11.04 18.88
C LEU A 96 -20.82 -12.49 18.69
N GLU A 97 -21.69 -13.34 18.14
CA GLU A 97 -21.33 -14.73 17.81
C GLU A 97 -20.14 -14.79 16.84
N TRP A 98 -20.15 -13.96 15.80
CA TRP A 98 -19.04 -13.86 14.86
C TRP A 98 -17.73 -13.41 15.53
N LEU A 99 -17.78 -12.40 16.40
CA LEU A 99 -16.59 -11.96 17.14
C LEU A 99 -16.06 -13.05 18.07
N LEU A 100 -16.93 -13.79 18.75
CA LEU A 100 -16.53 -14.90 19.62
C LEU A 100 -15.83 -16.01 18.83
N LYS A 101 -16.36 -16.35 17.64
CA LYS A 101 -15.70 -17.30 16.73
C LYS A 101 -14.29 -16.86 16.35
N LEU A 102 -14.09 -15.58 16.05
CA LEU A 102 -12.76 -15.04 15.71
C LEU A 102 -11.77 -15.07 16.88
N CYS A 103 -12.23 -15.31 18.11
CA CYS A 103 -11.39 -15.50 19.29
C CYS A 103 -10.99 -16.97 19.51
N GLU A 104 -11.52 -17.91 18.73
CA GLU A 104 -11.19 -19.33 18.86
C GLU A 104 -9.71 -19.60 18.50
N PRO A 105 -9.08 -20.64 19.10
CA PRO A 105 -7.67 -20.92 18.91
C PRO A 105 -7.24 -21.14 17.45
N GLU A 106 -8.16 -21.58 16.59
CA GLU A 106 -7.93 -21.76 15.14
C GLU A 106 -7.55 -20.45 14.42
N TYR A 107 -8.00 -19.30 14.91
CA TYR A 107 -7.65 -17.98 14.36
C TYR A 107 -6.35 -17.40 14.92
N SER A 108 -5.67 -18.10 15.84
CA SER A 108 -4.45 -17.58 16.48
C SER A 108 -3.33 -17.22 15.48
N TYR A 109 -3.14 -18.03 14.43
CA TYR A 109 -2.14 -17.76 13.39
C TYR A 109 -2.58 -16.62 12.47
N HIS A 110 -3.87 -16.54 12.15
CA HIS A 110 -4.43 -15.45 11.36
C HIS A 110 -4.20 -14.09 12.04
N TRP A 111 -4.47 -14.01 13.35
CA TRP A 111 -4.19 -12.80 14.15
C TRP A 111 -2.70 -12.46 14.21
N LYS A 112 -1.81 -13.45 14.38
CA LYS A 112 -0.35 -13.23 14.36
C LYS A 112 0.12 -12.66 13.02
N SER A 113 -0.33 -13.23 11.91
CA SER A 113 0.02 -12.77 10.57
C SER A 113 -0.58 -11.40 10.24
N PHE A 114 -1.83 -11.16 10.65
CA PHE A 114 -2.46 -9.84 10.53
C PHE A 114 -1.72 -8.78 11.33
N HIS A 115 -1.34 -9.08 12.57
CA HIS A 115 -0.51 -8.22 13.39
C HIS A 115 0.83 -7.90 12.69
N ALA A 116 1.53 -8.91 12.16
CA ALA A 116 2.78 -8.70 11.43
C ALA A 116 2.59 -7.79 10.19
N LEU A 117 1.50 -7.96 9.45
CA LEU A 117 1.15 -7.12 8.29
C LEU A 117 0.96 -5.66 8.69
N LEU A 118 0.24 -5.39 9.79
CA LEU A 118 0.00 -4.04 10.32
C LEU A 118 1.26 -3.36 10.87
N HIS A 119 2.30 -4.12 11.21
CA HIS A 119 3.57 -3.58 11.71
C HIS A 119 4.55 -3.15 10.60
N ARG A 120 4.19 -3.39 9.33
CA ARG A 120 5.00 -2.98 8.18
C ARG A 120 5.11 -1.46 8.10
N ASN A 121 6.23 -0.97 7.55
CA ASN A 121 6.57 0.45 7.55
C ASN A 121 5.53 1.36 6.87
N TRP A 122 4.77 0.82 5.90
CA TRP A 122 3.72 1.60 5.23
C TRP A 122 2.70 2.15 6.22
N TRP A 123 2.23 1.35 7.18
CA TRP A 123 1.24 1.74 8.19
C TRP A 123 1.71 2.82 9.17
N LYS A 124 3.02 3.08 9.23
CA LYS A 124 3.63 4.08 10.12
C LYS A 124 3.71 5.48 9.47
N ARG A 125 3.29 5.62 8.21
CA ARG A 125 3.37 6.87 7.46
C ARG A 125 2.17 7.77 7.77
N ALA A 126 2.41 9.07 7.92
CA ALA A 126 1.35 10.04 8.20
C ALA A 126 0.27 10.11 7.09
N TRP A 127 0.64 9.79 5.85
CA TRP A 127 -0.24 9.92 4.67
C TRP A 127 -1.10 8.69 4.36
N VAL A 128 -1.05 7.63 5.19
CA VAL A 128 -1.82 6.40 5.01
C VAL A 128 -3.31 6.66 4.81
N ILE A 129 -3.88 7.63 5.54
CA ILE A 129 -5.32 7.95 5.45
C ILE A 129 -5.67 8.51 4.07
N GLN A 130 -4.86 9.40 3.51
CA GLN A 130 -5.13 9.95 2.17
C GLN A 130 -5.00 8.87 1.10
N GLU A 131 -3.99 8.01 1.22
CA GLU A 131 -3.75 6.91 0.29
C GLU A 131 -4.87 5.85 0.33
N ALA A 132 -5.45 5.58 1.50
CA ALA A 132 -6.44 4.51 1.68
C ALA A 132 -7.90 4.96 1.58
N VAL A 133 -8.22 6.18 2.04
CA VAL A 133 -9.61 6.68 2.12
C VAL A 133 -10.06 7.36 0.83
N LEU A 134 -9.14 7.97 0.08
CA LEU A 134 -9.46 8.68 -1.16
C LEU A 134 -9.32 7.80 -2.41
N ALA A 135 -8.95 6.53 -2.21
CA ALA A 135 -8.79 5.52 -3.25
C ALA A 135 -10.12 4.93 -3.74
#